data_AF-A0A7X8MNM5-F1
#
_entry.id   AF-A0A7X8MNM5-F1
#
_cell.length_a   1.000
_cell.length_b   1.000
_cell.length_c   1.000
_cell.angle_alpha   90.00
_cell.angle_beta   90.00
_cell.angle_gamma   90.00
#
_symmetry.space_group_name_H-M   'P 1'
#
loop_
_entity.id
_entity.type
_entity.pdbx_description
1 polymer ?
#
loop_
_entity_poly.entity_id
_entity_poly.type
_entity_poly.pdbx_seq_one_letter_code
_entity_poly.pdbx_strand_id
1 'polypeptide(L)'
;LQEEIFWLRIMGEHAHFIAHLLDPSERPLVGQSLQFAENFETLRLQAKDLESMEIPRAFENWLLPEKLAGCPLPPGFGDLPGPLLIPRLVRFNEEVIDLTKEIRDFKEVALQLIEACQVLSIIPPLLADHVLREAEMALEDLRIVGRKISNHDHLRQDGRESKDHLN
;
A
#
# COMPACT_ATOMS: atom_id res chain seq x y z
N LEU A 1 -4.98 -2.73 3.76
CA LEU A 1 -4.35 -3.73 2.87
C LEU A 1 -5.09 -3.93 1.55
N GLN A 2 -6.39 -4.25 1.52
CA GLN A 2 -7.11 -4.49 0.24
C GLN A 2 -6.98 -3.34 -0.78
N GLU A 3 -7.19 -2.10 -0.35
CA GLU A 3 -7.02 -0.90 -1.20
C GLU A 3 -5.57 -0.75 -1.70
N GLU A 4 -4.57 -1.06 -0.87
CA GLU A 4 -3.15 -1.01 -1.26
C GLU A 4 -2.82 -2.10 -2.28
N ILE A 5 -3.27 -3.34 -2.08
CA ILE A 5 -3.05 -4.45 -3.02
C ILE A 5 -3.66 -4.12 -4.39
N PHE A 6 -4.84 -3.50 -4.39
CA PHE A 6 -5.50 -3.03 -5.61
C PHE A 6 -4.61 -2.00 -6.34
N TRP A 7 -4.21 -0.92 -5.66
CA TRP A 7 -3.41 0.13 -6.29
C TRP A 7 -2.01 -0.33 -6.71
N LEU A 8 -1.35 -1.18 -5.91
CA LEU A 8 -0.06 -1.77 -6.24
C LEU A 8 -0.13 -2.59 -7.53
N ARG A 9 -1.20 -3.36 -7.72
CA ARG A 9 -1.42 -4.10 -8.95
C ARG A 9 -1.60 -3.16 -10.15
N ILE A 10 -2.48 -2.18 -10.03
CA ILE A 10 -2.78 -1.24 -11.12
C ILE A 10 -1.52 -0.45 -11.51
N MET A 11 -0.74 0.04 -10.54
CA MET A 11 0.51 0.77 -10.82
C MET A 11 1.61 -0.11 -11.43
N GLY A 12 1.71 -1.38 -11.03
CA GLY A 12 2.60 -2.35 -11.67
C GLY A 12 2.20 -2.65 -13.12
N GLU A 13 0.91 -2.87 -13.38
CA GLU A 13 0.37 -3.05 -14.74
C GLU A 13 0.63 -1.79 -15.60
N HIS A 14 0.52 -0.60 -14.99
CA HIS A 14 0.86 0.66 -15.64
C HIS A 14 2.30 0.73 -16.10
N ALA A 15 3.22 0.37 -15.21
CA ALA A 15 4.64 0.35 -15.48
C ALA A 15 4.99 -0.65 -16.61
N HIS A 16 4.31 -1.81 -16.67
CA HIS A 16 4.49 -2.75 -17.77
C HIS A 16 4.00 -2.19 -19.10
N PHE A 17 2.78 -1.66 -19.20
CA PHE A 17 2.30 -1.22 -20.51
C PHE A 17 3.09 0.00 -21.00
N ILE A 18 3.50 0.92 -20.13
CA ILE A 18 4.35 2.06 -20.52
C ILE A 18 5.64 1.54 -21.17
N ALA A 19 6.30 0.55 -20.55
CA ALA A 19 7.50 -0.07 -21.12
C ALA A 19 7.27 -0.69 -22.51
N HIS A 20 6.10 -1.29 -22.75
CA HIS A 20 5.77 -1.95 -24.02
C HIS A 20 5.28 -0.99 -25.12
N LEU A 21 4.76 0.18 -24.75
CA LEU A 21 4.28 1.18 -25.69
C LEU A 21 5.33 2.27 -26.00
N LEU A 22 6.39 2.37 -25.20
CA LEU A 22 7.59 3.14 -25.55
C LEU A 22 8.33 2.45 -26.70
N ASP A 23 8.98 3.24 -27.55
CA ASP A 23 9.84 2.67 -28.60
C ASP A 23 11.05 1.96 -27.95
N PRO A 24 11.46 0.77 -28.44
CA PRO A 24 12.61 0.04 -27.89
C PRO A 24 13.94 0.80 -27.92
N SER A 25 14.05 1.89 -28.71
CA SER A 25 15.21 2.77 -28.71
C SER A 25 15.29 3.68 -27.48
N GLU A 26 14.17 3.95 -26.80
CA GLU A 26 14.07 4.73 -25.55
C GLU A 26 14.50 3.91 -24.32
N ARG A 27 15.65 3.23 -24.43
CA ARG A 27 16.15 2.25 -23.46
C ARG A 27 16.15 2.73 -22.01
N PRO A 28 16.54 3.99 -21.69
CA PRO A 28 16.51 4.47 -20.31
C PRO A 28 15.10 4.51 -19.72
N LEU A 29 14.13 5.01 -20.49
CA LEU A 29 12.74 5.12 -20.05
C LEU A 29 12.08 3.74 -19.93
N VAL A 30 12.35 2.83 -20.88
CA VAL A 30 11.90 1.44 -20.80
C VAL A 30 12.47 0.75 -19.58
N GLY A 31 13.78 0.89 -19.32
CA GLY A 31 14.44 0.30 -18.16
C GLY A 31 13.87 0.82 -16.84
N GLN A 32 13.64 2.13 -16.74
CA GLN A 32 13.02 2.74 -15.56
C GLN A 32 11.58 2.24 -15.35
N SER A 33 10.79 2.14 -16.42
CA SER A 33 9.42 1.63 -16.35
C SER A 33 9.37 0.16 -15.92
N LEU A 34 10.28 -0.68 -16.41
CA LEU A 34 10.39 -2.07 -15.95
C LEU A 34 10.83 -2.17 -14.48
N GLN A 35 11.73 -1.31 -14.03
CA GLN A 35 12.13 -1.26 -12.62
C GLN A 35 10.95 -0.93 -11.71
N PHE A 36 10.08 0.01 -12.11
CA PHE A 36 8.85 0.28 -11.38
C PHE A 36 7.96 -0.97 -11.31
N ALA A 37 7.78 -1.68 -12.42
CA ALA A 37 6.95 -2.88 -12.45
C ALA A 37 7.42 -3.94 -11.43
N GLU A 38 8.73 -4.21 -11.36
CA GLU A 38 9.32 -5.13 -10.38
C GLU A 38 9.17 -4.65 -8.93
N ASN A 39 9.36 -3.35 -8.69
CA ASN A 39 9.20 -2.76 -7.36
C ASN A 39 7.74 -2.87 -6.88
N PHE A 40 6.78 -2.57 -7.75
CA PHE A 40 5.35 -2.70 -7.44
C PHE A 40 4.95 -4.15 -7.19
N GLU A 41 5.46 -5.09 -7.98
CA GLU A 41 5.17 -6.51 -7.75
C GLU A 41 5.74 -6.99 -6.41
N THR A 42 6.95 -6.55 -6.06
CA THR A 42 7.57 -6.84 -4.75
C THR A 42 6.69 -6.33 -3.60
N LEU A 43 6.27 -5.06 -3.63
CA LEU A 43 5.39 -4.50 -2.60
C LEU A 43 4.03 -5.20 -2.58
N ARG A 44 3.49 -5.59 -3.74
CA ARG A 44 2.21 -6.31 -3.83
C ARG A 44 2.27 -7.68 -3.17
N LEU A 45 3.38 -8.42 -3.36
CA LEU A 45 3.61 -9.70 -2.70
C LEU A 45 3.75 -9.51 -1.18
N GLN A 46 4.50 -8.49 -0.75
CA GLN A 46 4.59 -8.15 0.68
C GLN A 46 3.24 -7.78 1.29
N ALA A 47 2.39 -7.03 0.57
CA ALA A 47 1.05 -6.68 1.01
C ALA A 47 0.16 -7.92 1.18
N LYS A 48 0.25 -8.88 0.25
CA LYS A 48 -0.47 -10.15 0.33
C LYS A 48 -0.01 -11.02 1.49
N ASP A 49 1.30 -11.08 1.72
CA ASP A 49 1.85 -11.78 2.87
C ASP A 49 1.34 -11.14 4.17
N LEU A 50 1.32 -9.80 4.23
CA LEU A 50 0.81 -9.06 5.38
C LEU A 50 -0.69 -9.29 5.60
N GLU A 51 -1.48 -9.33 4.52
CA GLU A 51 -2.92 -9.65 4.55
C GLU A 51 -3.15 -11.08 5.05
N SER A 52 -2.31 -12.03 4.65
CA SER A 52 -2.39 -13.42 5.14
C SER A 52 -1.98 -13.56 6.62
N MET A 53 -1.16 -12.63 7.13
CA MET A 53 -0.74 -12.56 8.53
C MET A 53 -1.79 -11.85 9.42
N GLU A 54 -2.74 -11.12 8.82
CA GLU A 54 -3.92 -10.68 9.55
C GLU A 54 -4.70 -11.93 9.96
N ILE A 55 -4.61 -12.29 11.25
CA ILE A 55 -5.28 -13.47 11.80
C ILE A 55 -6.76 -13.39 11.36
N PRO A 56 -7.31 -14.41 10.69
CA PRO A 56 -8.72 -14.42 10.37
C PRO A 56 -9.48 -14.23 11.69
N ARG A 57 -10.36 -13.24 11.77
CA ARG A 57 -11.26 -13.09 12.95
C ARG A 57 -11.96 -14.42 13.30
N ALA A 58 -12.16 -15.28 12.30
CA ALA A 58 -12.68 -16.63 12.45
C ALA A 58 -11.75 -17.64 13.17
N PHE A 59 -10.43 -17.49 13.07
CA PHE A 59 -9.46 -18.36 13.76
C PHE A 59 -9.39 -18.04 15.26
N GLU A 60 -9.47 -16.75 15.64
CA GLU A 60 -9.70 -16.35 17.04
C GLU A 60 -11.00 -16.94 17.59
N ASN A 61 -12.06 -17.02 16.76
CA ASN A 61 -13.35 -17.60 17.16
C ASN A 61 -13.36 -19.14 17.29
N TRP A 62 -12.43 -19.87 16.67
CA TRP A 62 -12.37 -21.34 16.79
C TRP A 62 -11.45 -21.78 17.95
N LEU A 63 -10.31 -21.11 18.15
CA LEU A 63 -9.34 -21.48 19.17
C LEU A 63 -9.69 -21.02 20.58
N LEU A 64 -10.64 -20.09 20.71
CA LEU A 64 -11.14 -19.62 21.99
C LEU A 64 -12.63 -19.97 22.09
N PRO A 65 -13.07 -20.65 23.17
CA PRO A 65 -14.49 -20.81 23.49
C PRO A 65 -15.22 -19.47 23.37
N GLU A 66 -16.44 -19.47 22.85
CA GLU A 66 -17.32 -18.30 22.73
C GLU A 66 -17.45 -17.50 24.05
N LYS A 67 -17.25 -18.18 25.18
CA LYS A 67 -17.23 -17.62 26.55
C LYS A 67 -15.98 -16.82 26.91
N LEU A 68 -14.91 -16.88 26.11
CA LEU A 68 -13.64 -16.16 26.31
C LEU A 68 -13.43 -15.06 25.26
N ALA A 69 -14.28 -15.00 24.22
CA ALA A 69 -14.32 -13.88 23.31
C ALA A 69 -14.75 -12.61 24.07
N GLY A 70 -13.80 -11.73 24.34
CA GLY A 70 -14.03 -10.48 25.09
C GLY A 70 -13.92 -10.59 26.62
N CYS A 71 -13.59 -11.76 27.18
CA CYS A 71 -13.20 -11.85 28.59
C CYS A 71 -11.73 -11.47 28.77
N PRO A 72 -11.36 -10.74 29.84
CA PRO A 72 -9.95 -10.51 30.16
C PRO A 72 -9.26 -11.86 30.42
N LEU A 73 -8.04 -12.00 29.89
CA LEU A 73 -7.23 -13.22 30.01
C LEU A 73 -7.04 -13.61 31.49
N PRO A 74 -6.93 -14.92 31.81
CA PRO A 74 -6.74 -15.37 33.18
C PRO A 74 -5.49 -14.74 33.82
N PRO A 75 -5.53 -14.45 35.14
CA PRO A 75 -4.40 -13.85 35.84
C PRO A 75 -3.19 -14.78 35.76
N GLY A 76 -2.10 -14.28 35.14
CA GLY A 76 -0.89 -15.03 34.80
C GLY A 76 -0.55 -15.05 33.32
N PHE A 77 -1.48 -14.69 32.43
CA PHE A 77 -1.23 -14.60 30.98
C PHE A 77 -0.84 -13.20 30.48
N GLY A 78 -0.84 -12.20 31.38
CA GLY A 78 -0.56 -10.79 31.05
C GLY A 78 -1.64 -10.17 30.17
N ASP A 79 -1.80 -8.84 30.22
CA ASP A 79 -2.46 -8.10 29.15
C ASP A 79 -1.59 -8.30 27.90
N LEU A 80 -1.90 -9.31 27.07
CA LEU A 80 -1.24 -9.47 25.79
C LEU A 80 -1.50 -8.19 25.00
N PRO A 81 -0.48 -7.37 24.69
CA PRO A 81 -0.70 -6.24 23.81
C PRO A 81 -1.27 -6.82 22.51
N GLY A 82 -2.45 -6.35 22.10
CA GLY A 82 -3.04 -6.77 20.84
C GLY A 82 -1.99 -6.74 19.73
N PRO A 83 -2.05 -7.64 18.73
CA PRO A 83 -0.93 -8.00 17.87
C PRO A 83 -0.11 -6.77 17.43
N LEU A 84 1.22 -6.84 17.62
CA LEU A 84 2.22 -5.80 17.33
C LEU A 84 2.39 -5.49 15.83
N LEU A 85 1.34 -5.67 15.03
CA LEU A 85 1.31 -5.47 13.58
C LEU A 85 1.38 -3.99 13.17
N ILE A 86 1.10 -3.07 14.11
CA ILE A 86 0.85 -1.65 13.82
C ILE A 86 2.10 -0.92 13.29
N PRO A 87 3.31 -1.03 13.87
CA PRO A 87 4.47 -0.30 13.36
C PRO A 87 4.90 -0.77 11.96
N ARG A 88 4.74 -2.07 11.66
CA ARG A 88 5.09 -2.64 10.35
C ARG A 88 4.12 -2.19 9.27
N LEU A 89 2.84 -2.08 9.59
CA LEU A 89 1.80 -1.56 8.67
C LEU A 89 2.01 -0.09 8.34
N VAL A 90 2.35 0.75 9.34
CA VAL A 90 2.64 2.17 9.10
C VAL A 90 3.82 2.33 8.14
N ARG A 91 4.94 1.67 8.44
CA ARG A 91 6.13 1.71 7.59
C ARG A 91 5.83 1.19 6.17
N PHE A 92 5.08 0.11 6.06
CA PHE A 92 4.70 -0.45 4.75
C PHE A 92 3.84 0.54 3.94
N ASN A 93 2.85 1.18 4.57
CA ASN A 93 2.03 2.19 3.89
C ASN A 93 2.86 3.38 3.40
N GLU A 94 3.84 3.83 4.20
CA GLU A 94 4.80 4.87 3.79
C GLU A 94 5.62 4.44 2.57
N GLU A 95 6.17 3.22 2.57
CA GLU A 95 6.92 2.65 1.44
C GLU A 95 6.06 2.61 0.15
N VAL A 96 4.79 2.21 0.25
CA VAL A 96 3.84 2.18 -0.89
C VAL A 96 3.53 3.59 -1.40
N ILE A 97 3.30 4.54 -0.50
CA ILE A 97 3.02 5.94 -0.85
C ILE A 97 4.23 6.54 -1.58
N ASP A 98 5.44 6.30 -1.10
CA ASP A 98 6.64 6.87 -1.71
C ASP A 98 6.90 6.30 -3.10
N LEU A 99 6.79 4.99 -3.30
CA LEU A 99 6.91 4.41 -4.65
C LEU A 99 5.81 4.92 -5.60
N THR A 100 4.60 5.14 -5.08
CA THR A 100 3.48 5.67 -5.87
C THR A 100 3.71 7.14 -6.26
N LYS A 101 4.36 7.95 -5.41
CA LYS A 101 4.79 9.31 -5.78
C LYS A 101 5.83 9.27 -6.90
N GLU A 102 6.81 8.37 -6.80
CA GLU A 102 7.87 8.24 -7.81
C GLU A 102 7.31 7.86 -9.19
N ILE A 103 6.41 6.88 -9.28
CA ILE A 103 5.78 6.53 -10.57
C ILE A 103 4.85 7.64 -11.07
N ARG A 104 4.19 8.39 -10.17
CA ARG A 104 3.39 9.56 -10.58
C ARG A 104 4.28 10.62 -11.23
N ASP A 105 5.41 10.97 -10.62
CA ASP A 105 6.36 11.93 -11.20
C ASP A 105 6.91 11.45 -12.54
N PHE A 106 7.24 10.16 -12.63
CA PHE A 106 7.64 9.57 -13.89
C PHE A 106 6.55 9.70 -14.97
N LYS A 107 5.28 9.45 -14.63
CA LYS A 107 4.14 9.61 -15.55
C LYS A 107 3.90 11.06 -15.95
N GLU A 108 4.09 12.01 -15.04
CA GLU A 108 3.98 13.45 -15.32
C GLU A 108 5.04 13.88 -16.35
N VAL A 109 6.30 13.49 -16.13
CA VAL A 109 7.39 13.75 -17.06
C VAL A 109 7.13 13.05 -18.40
N ALA A 110 6.70 11.78 -18.39
CA ALA A 110 6.38 11.04 -19.61
C ALA A 110 5.28 11.71 -20.42
N LEU A 111 4.20 12.20 -19.78
CA LEU A 111 3.14 12.95 -20.42
C LEU A 111 3.68 14.22 -21.10
N GLN A 112 4.49 15.01 -20.38
CA GLN A 112 5.09 16.23 -20.93
C GLN A 112 5.97 15.94 -22.16
N LEU A 113 6.77 14.87 -22.12
CA LEU A 113 7.61 14.46 -23.25
C LEU A 113 6.77 13.99 -24.44
N ILE A 114 5.68 13.26 -24.20
CA ILE A 114 4.75 12.80 -25.25
C ILE A 114 4.05 14.00 -25.89
N GLU A 115 3.52 14.93 -25.10
CA GLU A 115 2.86 16.14 -25.60
C GLU A 115 3.80 17.07 -26.37
N ALA A 116 5.06 17.16 -25.95
CA ALA A 116 6.11 17.91 -26.63
C ALA A 116 6.70 17.19 -27.86
N CYS A 117 6.25 15.96 -28.16
CA CYS A 117 6.82 15.10 -29.21
C CYS A 117 8.33 14.86 -29.05
N GLN A 118 8.82 14.77 -27.81
CA GLN A 118 10.24 14.59 -27.46
C GLN A 118 10.63 13.14 -27.15
N VAL A 119 9.67 12.21 -27.13
CA VAL A 119 9.88 10.79 -26.90
C VAL A 119 9.21 9.97 -28.01
N LEU A 120 9.88 8.90 -28.45
CA LEU A 120 9.30 7.96 -29.40
C LEU A 120 8.42 6.94 -28.66
N SER A 121 7.13 6.92 -28.98
CA SER A 121 6.19 5.95 -28.41
C SER A 121 4.94 5.81 -29.29
N ILE A 122 4.18 4.75 -29.04
CA ILE A 122 2.80 4.59 -29.55
C ILE A 122 1.75 4.92 -28.48
N ILE A 123 2.15 5.62 -27.41
CA ILE A 123 1.28 6.02 -26.30
C ILE A 123 0.49 7.27 -26.72
N PRO A 124 -0.84 7.23 -26.79
CA PRO A 124 -1.61 8.44 -27.03
C PRO A 124 -1.55 9.37 -25.80
N PRO A 125 -1.41 10.70 -25.96
CA PRO A 125 -1.33 11.64 -24.84
C PRO A 125 -2.48 11.50 -23.84
N LEU A 126 -3.69 11.23 -24.33
CA LEU A 126 -4.87 11.02 -23.49
C LEU A 126 -4.75 9.80 -22.56
N LEU A 127 -4.07 8.73 -23.00
CA LEU A 127 -3.79 7.56 -22.14
C LEU A 127 -2.75 7.90 -21.07
N ALA A 128 -1.71 8.65 -21.44
CA ALA A 128 -0.70 9.11 -20.50
C ALA A 128 -1.31 10.01 -19.39
N ASP A 129 -2.18 10.94 -19.77
CA ASP A 129 -2.97 11.75 -18.81
C ASP A 129 -3.86 10.89 -17.92
N HIS A 130 -4.58 9.94 -18.50
CA HIS A 130 -5.48 9.06 -17.76
C HIS A 130 -4.75 8.30 -16.64
N VAL A 131 -3.62 7.67 -16.95
CA VAL A 131 -2.88 6.89 -15.95
C VAL A 131 -2.11 7.75 -14.96
N LEU A 132 -1.84 9.02 -15.29
CA LEU A 132 -1.33 10.01 -14.34
C LEU A 132 -2.40 10.34 -13.30
N ARG A 133 -3.63 10.66 -13.73
CA ARG A 133 -4.76 10.94 -12.83
C ARG A 133 -5.09 9.76 -11.92
N GLU A 134 -4.97 8.53 -12.41
CA GLU A 134 -5.13 7.34 -11.57
C GLU A 134 -4.04 7.21 -10.51
N ALA A 135 -2.79 7.61 -10.81
CA ALA A 135 -1.71 7.64 -9.82
C ALA A 135 -1.95 8.73 -8.76
N GLU A 136 -2.47 9.89 -9.15
CA GLU A 136 -2.86 10.95 -8.20
C GLU A 136 -4.01 10.51 -7.28
N MET A 137 -5.02 9.84 -7.84
CA MET A 137 -6.12 9.27 -7.08
C MET A 137 -5.62 8.19 -6.09
N ALA A 138 -4.73 7.30 -6.54
CA ALA A 138 -4.11 6.30 -5.68
C ALA A 138 -3.40 6.94 -4.48
N LEU A 139 -2.69 8.06 -4.67
CA LEU A 139 -2.04 8.77 -3.57
C LEU A 139 -3.03 9.31 -2.53
N GLU A 140 -4.20 9.80 -2.94
CA GLU A 140 -5.20 10.26 -1.98
C GLU A 140 -5.80 9.09 -1.19
N ASP A 141 -6.15 8.01 -1.87
CA ASP A 141 -6.68 6.80 -1.22
C ASP A 141 -5.68 6.22 -0.22
N LEU A 142 -4.41 6.09 -0.61
CA LEU A 142 -3.34 5.57 0.26
C LEU A 142 -3.12 6.47 1.49
N ARG A 143 -3.26 7.80 1.36
CA ARG A 143 -3.20 8.71 2.51
C ARG A 143 -4.40 8.54 3.44
N ILE A 144 -5.59 8.30 2.90
CA ILE A 144 -6.78 7.97 3.70
C ILE A 144 -6.53 6.69 4.50
N VAL A 145 -5.95 5.66 3.87
CA VAL A 145 -5.53 4.42 4.54
C VAL A 145 -4.52 4.72 5.65
N GLY A 146 -3.47 5.48 5.39
CA GLY A 146 -2.46 5.86 6.38
C GLY A 146 -3.05 6.57 7.61
N ARG A 147 -3.98 7.51 7.39
CA ARG A 147 -4.71 8.19 8.49
C ARG A 147 -5.53 7.20 9.34
N LYS A 148 -6.20 6.23 8.70
CA LYS A 148 -6.97 5.20 9.41
C LYS A 148 -6.06 4.30 10.25
N ILE A 149 -4.88 3.93 9.72
CA ILE A 149 -3.89 3.11 10.45
C ILE A 149 -3.37 3.86 11.67
N SER A 150 -2.98 5.13 11.51
CA SER A 150 -2.46 5.95 12.62
C SER A 150 -3.50 6.21 13.72
N ASN A 151 -4.77 6.50 13.35
CA ASN A 151 -5.84 6.69 14.33
C ASN A 151 -6.14 5.42 15.14
N HIS A 152 -5.95 4.22 14.55
CA HIS A 152 -6.14 2.96 15.27
C HIS A 152 -5.04 2.71 16.33
N ASP A 153 -3.84 3.28 16.14
CA ASP A 153 -2.76 3.23 17.12
C ASP A 153 -3.06 4.09 18.36
N HIS A 154 -3.56 5.32 18.13
CA HIS A 154 -3.93 6.24 19.23
C HIS A 154 -5.05 5.70 20.12
N LEU A 155 -6.10 5.10 19.54
CA LEU A 155 -7.19 4.47 20.32
C LEU A 155 -6.72 3.29 21.19
N ARG A 156 -5.60 2.64 20.83
CA ARG A 156 -5.00 1.56 21.63
C ARG A 156 -4.06 2.05 22.72
N GLN A 157 -3.45 3.23 22.57
CA GLN A 157 -2.62 3.85 23.61
C GLN A 157 -3.48 4.44 24.74
N ASP A 158 -4.57 5.13 24.40
CA ASP A 158 -5.48 5.78 25.36
C ASP A 158 -6.21 4.74 26.27
N GLY A 159 -6.48 3.55 25.73
CA GLY A 159 -7.04 2.43 26.48
C GLY A 159 -6.07 1.74 27.46
N ARG A 160 -4.76 2.01 27.38
CA ARG A 160 -3.77 1.54 28.39
C ARG A 160 -3.68 2.52 29.56
N GLU A 161 -3.68 3.82 29.30
CA GLU A 161 -3.57 4.84 30.36
C GLU A 161 -4.76 4.84 31.33
N SER A 162 -5.98 4.58 30.84
CA SER A 162 -7.18 4.48 31.70
C SER A 162 -7.22 3.24 32.61
N LYS A 163 -6.45 2.19 32.31
CA LYS A 163 -6.38 0.98 33.16
C LYS A 163 -5.32 1.08 34.26
N ASP A 164 -4.28 1.89 34.06
CA ASP A 164 -3.20 2.09 35.03
C ASP A 164 -3.56 3.03 36.19
N HIS A 165 -4.76 3.61 36.20
CA HIS A 165 -5.24 4.55 37.24
C HIS A 165 -6.32 3.97 38.17
N LEU A 166 -6.61 2.67 38.07
CA LEU A 166 -7.63 1.98 38.88
C LEU A 166 -7.09 0.81 39.72
N ASN A 167 -5.78 0.78 39.99
CA ASN A 167 -5.17 -0.09 41.00
C ASN A 167 -4.74 0.69 42.24
#